data_AF-A0A947A8P9-F1
#
_entry.id   AF-A0A947A8P9-F1
#
_cell.length_a   1.000
_cell.length_b   1.000
_cell.length_c   1.000
_cell.angle_alpha   90.00
_cell.angle_beta   90.00
_cell.angle_gamma   90.00
#
_symmetry.space_group_name_H-M   'P 1'
#
loop_
_entity.id
_entity.type
_entity.pdbx_description
1 polymer ?
#
loop_
_entity_poly.entity_id
_entity_poly.type
_entity_poly.pdbx_seq_one_letter_code
_entity_poly.pdbx_strand_id
1 'polypeptide(L)'
;MKFHLEWPEEKVGRSRDFFQWSHPGSNICLDFHGDPVKAQVIVFSDGNHHMALRECLDLFAQQNEKLSDIFYVTTPPGPIVNMLKTGGLQLGNLSINVKPHVFISPPNILDGLINEGFMSEHIPFAQNRGNVLLVKKGNPKHISEAADITDENIRLFMSHPDREKASYSAYYNTLKALVSEQNTNKDFLQNKISRGQVVFGEYIHHREAPQAIADGLVDVAIVFFHLALRYVRIFPDNFDIVPLGGSVNAPIPLPGNIVGETSIG
;
A
#
# COMPACT_ATOMS: atom_id res chain seq x y z
N MET A 1 3.71 -25.94 5.73
CA MET A 1 2.92 -24.88 6.38
C MET A 1 3.27 -23.59 5.67
N LYS A 2 2.30 -22.83 5.15
CA LYS A 2 2.61 -21.54 4.49
C LYS A 2 3.10 -20.56 5.56
N PHE A 3 4.20 -19.87 5.30
CA PHE A 3 4.71 -18.82 6.16
C PHE A 3 3.84 -17.57 5.95
N HIS A 4 3.47 -16.88 7.03
CA HIS A 4 2.73 -15.63 6.97
C HIS A 4 3.48 -14.58 7.77
N LEU A 5 3.68 -13.41 7.18
CA LEU A 5 4.24 -12.27 7.90
C LEU A 5 3.35 -11.92 9.09
N GLU A 6 3.95 -11.75 10.27
CA GLU A 6 3.27 -11.41 11.51
C GLU A 6 2.95 -9.91 11.57
N TRP A 7 1.92 -9.50 10.83
CA TRP A 7 1.50 -8.10 10.80
C TRP A 7 1.12 -7.58 12.20
N PRO A 8 1.60 -6.38 12.59
CA PRO A 8 1.24 -5.81 13.88
C PRO A 8 -0.24 -5.42 13.92
N GLU A 9 -0.82 -5.40 15.12
CA GLU A 9 -2.15 -4.85 15.36
C GLU A 9 -2.12 -3.32 15.19
N GLU A 10 -3.01 -2.79 14.37
CA GLU A 10 -3.02 -1.37 14.01
C GLU A 10 -4.24 -0.62 14.56
N LYS A 11 -4.97 -1.15 15.54
CA LYS A 11 -6.13 -0.43 16.10
C LYS A 11 -5.72 0.90 16.76
N VAL A 12 -6.59 1.92 16.64
CA VAL A 12 -6.50 3.17 17.41
C VAL A 12 -6.83 2.90 18.88
N GLY A 13 -6.00 3.42 19.78
CA GLY A 13 -6.10 3.16 21.21
C GLY A 13 -5.64 1.74 21.61
N ARG A 14 -5.31 1.55 22.89
CA ARG A 14 -4.70 0.31 23.41
C ARG A 14 -5.65 -0.56 24.25
N SER A 15 -6.95 -0.30 24.19
CA SER A 15 -7.93 -1.13 24.92
C SER A 15 -7.95 -2.55 24.34
N ARG A 16 -7.65 -3.52 25.21
CA ARG A 16 -7.78 -4.97 24.94
C ARG A 16 -8.94 -5.55 25.74
N ASP A 17 -10.09 -4.90 25.64
CA ASP A 17 -11.25 -5.25 26.45
C ASP A 17 -11.94 -6.56 26.00
N PHE A 18 -11.50 -7.14 24.88
CA PHE A 18 -12.10 -8.33 24.27
C PHE A 18 -11.09 -9.46 24.03
N PHE A 19 -11.62 -10.69 23.99
CA PHE A 19 -10.86 -11.88 23.58
C PHE A 19 -10.38 -11.75 22.14
N GLN A 20 -9.09 -11.98 21.91
CA GLN A 20 -8.49 -11.96 20.58
C GLN A 20 -8.57 -13.35 19.94
N TRP A 21 -9.31 -13.44 18.83
CA TRP A 21 -9.42 -14.67 18.04
C TRP A 21 -8.93 -14.43 16.62
N SER A 22 -7.79 -15.02 16.29
CA SER A 22 -7.21 -14.93 14.95
C SER A 22 -6.43 -16.21 14.61
N HIS A 23 -6.45 -16.57 13.33
CA HIS A 23 -5.66 -17.65 12.75
C HIS A 23 -5.17 -17.20 11.37
N PRO A 24 -3.85 -17.07 11.17
CA PRO A 24 -3.27 -16.72 9.88
C PRO A 24 -3.80 -17.61 8.74
N GLY A 25 -4.15 -16.99 7.62
CA GLY A 25 -4.71 -17.69 6.45
C GLY A 25 -6.17 -18.12 6.59
N SER A 26 -6.83 -17.96 7.74
CA SER A 26 -8.26 -18.26 7.92
C SER A 26 -9.11 -17.03 8.26
N ASN A 27 -8.72 -16.24 9.26
CA ASN A 27 -9.53 -15.11 9.75
C ASN A 27 -8.66 -13.95 10.27
N ILE A 28 -7.74 -13.49 9.42
CA ILE A 28 -6.96 -12.28 9.67
C ILE A 28 -7.56 -11.10 8.90
N CYS A 29 -7.83 -10.00 9.59
CA CYS A 29 -8.32 -8.75 9.01
C CYS A 29 -7.27 -7.67 9.25
N LEU A 30 -6.69 -7.14 8.16
CA LEU A 30 -5.56 -6.21 8.24
C LEU A 30 -5.93 -4.78 7.82
N ASP A 31 -7.04 -4.60 7.11
CA ASP A 31 -7.37 -3.32 6.46
C ASP A 31 -8.68 -2.69 6.96
N PHE A 32 -9.26 -3.25 8.03
CA PHE A 32 -10.41 -2.70 8.75
C PHE A 32 -10.07 -2.66 10.22
N HIS A 33 -10.17 -1.47 10.83
CA HIS A 33 -9.59 -1.19 12.13
C HIS A 33 -10.62 -0.53 13.04
N GLY A 34 -10.77 -1.05 14.26
CA GLY A 34 -11.70 -0.52 15.25
C GLY A 34 -13.11 -1.14 15.20
N ASP A 35 -14.03 -0.57 15.98
CA ASP A 35 -15.42 -1.02 16.07
C ASP A 35 -16.35 -0.07 15.29
N PRO A 36 -16.91 -0.48 14.14
CA PRO A 36 -17.78 0.38 13.33
C PRO A 36 -19.10 0.75 14.02
N VAL A 37 -19.53 0.03 15.07
CA VAL A 37 -20.77 0.30 15.81
C VAL A 37 -20.56 1.39 16.86
N LYS A 38 -19.38 1.44 17.48
CA LYS A 38 -19.03 2.44 18.50
C LYS A 38 -18.37 3.69 17.92
N ALA A 39 -17.84 3.59 16.71
CA ALA A 39 -17.10 4.66 16.07
C ALA A 39 -17.93 5.94 15.92
N GLN A 40 -17.38 7.03 16.43
CA GLN A 40 -17.92 8.38 16.23
C GLN A 40 -17.20 9.11 15.09
N VAL A 41 -16.02 8.64 14.71
CA VAL A 41 -15.29 9.08 13.52
C VAL A 41 -15.00 7.86 12.66
N ILE A 42 -15.26 8.01 11.36
CA ILE A 42 -15.10 6.94 10.37
C ILE A 42 -14.24 7.47 9.25
N VAL A 43 -13.12 6.82 8.96
CA VAL A 43 -12.16 7.27 7.94
C VAL A 43 -11.98 6.20 6.87
N PHE A 44 -12.28 6.56 5.63
CA PHE A 44 -11.98 5.71 4.48
C PHE A 44 -10.68 6.19 3.85
N SER A 45 -9.61 5.40 3.95
CA SER A 45 -8.32 5.73 3.38
C SER A 45 -7.88 4.68 2.38
N ASP A 46 -7.24 5.14 1.31
CA ASP A 46 -6.46 4.23 0.47
C ASP A 46 -5.27 3.65 1.26
N GLY A 47 -4.89 2.43 0.94
CA GLY A 47 -3.90 1.66 1.72
C GLY A 47 -2.47 2.16 1.63
N ASN A 48 -2.16 3.10 0.72
CA ASN A 48 -0.79 3.57 0.53
C ASN A 48 -0.30 4.40 1.72
N HIS A 49 -1.18 5.04 2.49
CA HIS A 49 -0.79 5.99 3.54
C HIS A 49 -1.04 5.49 4.97
N HIS A 50 -1.44 4.22 5.14
CA HIS A 50 -1.86 3.67 6.43
C HIS A 50 -0.79 3.74 7.53
N MET A 51 0.50 3.89 7.17
CA MET A 51 1.63 3.86 8.09
C MET A 51 1.59 5.01 9.09
N ALA A 52 1.20 6.20 8.63
CA ALA A 52 1.08 7.39 9.45
C ALA A 52 -0.35 7.53 9.99
N LEU A 53 -1.34 6.98 9.27
CA LEU A 53 -2.75 7.17 9.61
C LEU A 53 -3.08 6.72 11.02
N ARG A 54 -2.63 5.53 11.46
CA ARG A 54 -2.90 5.07 12.83
C ARG A 54 -2.38 6.05 13.87
N GLU A 55 -1.12 6.47 13.76
CA GLU A 55 -0.51 7.39 14.74
C GLU A 55 -1.19 8.76 14.71
N CYS A 56 -1.59 9.26 13.55
CA CYS A 56 -2.38 10.49 13.42
C CYS A 56 -3.76 10.35 14.10
N LEU A 57 -4.45 9.24 13.89
CA LEU A 57 -5.76 8.97 14.50
C LEU A 57 -5.65 8.74 16.01
N ASP A 58 -4.58 8.09 16.48
CA ASP A 58 -4.26 7.96 17.90
C ASP A 58 -4.08 9.32 18.56
N LEU A 59 -3.28 10.21 17.95
CA LEU A 59 -3.08 11.57 18.44
C LEU A 59 -4.39 12.37 18.41
N PHE A 60 -5.19 12.23 17.36
CA PHE A 60 -6.51 12.86 17.26
C PHE A 60 -7.45 12.38 18.37
N ALA A 61 -7.49 11.08 18.66
CA ALA A 61 -8.30 10.53 19.75
C ALA A 61 -7.84 11.06 21.12
N GLN A 62 -6.53 11.15 21.36
CA GLN A 62 -5.99 11.71 22.61
C GLN A 62 -6.35 13.19 22.80
N GLN A 63 -6.41 13.97 21.71
CA GLN A 63 -6.83 15.38 21.75
C GLN A 63 -8.34 15.55 21.91
N ASN A 64 -9.11 14.47 21.76
CA ASN A 64 -10.57 14.47 21.81
C ASN A 64 -11.06 13.40 22.79
N GLU A 65 -10.75 13.54 24.08
CA GLU A 65 -11.01 12.52 25.13
C GLU A 65 -12.48 12.05 25.25
N LYS A 66 -13.44 12.81 24.72
CA LYS A 66 -14.87 12.43 24.67
C LYS A 66 -15.20 11.47 23.53
N LEU A 67 -14.30 11.30 22.56
CA LEU A 67 -14.47 10.44 21.40
C LEU A 67 -14.47 8.98 21.86
N SER A 68 -15.54 8.25 21.55
CA SER A 68 -15.71 6.87 22.01
C SER A 68 -14.83 5.89 21.25
N ASP A 69 -14.80 5.95 19.92
CA ASP A 69 -13.96 5.11 19.07
C ASP A 69 -13.78 5.72 17.68
N ILE A 70 -12.77 5.24 16.96
CA ILE A 70 -12.51 5.54 15.55
C ILE A 70 -12.50 4.24 14.78
N PHE A 71 -13.30 4.17 13.72
CA PHE A 71 -13.23 3.09 12.74
C PHE A 71 -12.55 3.61 11.49
N TYR A 72 -11.56 2.88 10.97
CA TYR A 72 -10.94 3.28 9.71
C TYR A 72 -10.58 2.09 8.85
N VAL A 73 -10.47 2.34 7.55
CA VAL A 73 -10.16 1.32 6.55
C VAL A 73 -8.98 1.75 5.68
N THR A 74 -8.20 0.78 5.23
CA THR A 74 -6.93 0.98 4.52
C THR A 74 -6.83 0.11 3.26
N THR A 75 -7.92 -0.01 2.51
CA THR A 75 -7.99 -0.85 1.31
C THR A 75 -7.45 -0.11 0.08
N PRO A 76 -7.26 -0.76 -1.07
CA PRO A 76 -7.15 -0.04 -2.33
C PRO A 76 -8.37 0.87 -2.59
N PRO A 77 -8.30 1.85 -3.51
CA PRO A 77 -9.40 2.78 -3.75
C PRO A 77 -10.72 2.11 -4.17
N GLY A 78 -10.67 1.04 -4.97
CA GLY A 78 -11.87 0.37 -5.49
C GLY A 78 -12.85 -0.08 -4.40
N PRO A 79 -12.43 -0.90 -3.41
CA PRO A 79 -13.30 -1.32 -2.33
C PRO A 79 -13.92 -0.18 -1.50
N ILE A 80 -13.16 0.83 -1.08
CA ILE A 80 -13.72 1.97 -0.30
C ILE A 80 -14.67 2.84 -1.13
N VAL A 81 -14.38 3.04 -2.42
CA VAL A 81 -15.27 3.79 -3.32
C VAL A 81 -16.58 3.02 -3.51
N ASN A 82 -16.51 1.72 -3.74
CA ASN A 82 -17.71 0.89 -3.85
C ASN A 82 -18.50 0.89 -2.54
N MET A 83 -17.83 0.73 -1.39
CA MET A 83 -18.45 0.78 -0.07
C MET A 83 -19.18 2.10 0.18
N LEU A 84 -18.60 3.24 -0.21
CA LEU A 84 -19.25 4.55 -0.15
C LEU A 84 -20.51 4.60 -1.03
N LYS A 85 -20.41 4.13 -2.28
CA LYS A 85 -21.50 4.18 -3.27
C LYS A 85 -22.66 3.24 -2.95
N THR A 86 -22.36 2.04 -2.46
CA THR A 86 -23.37 1.02 -2.12
C THR A 86 -23.90 1.14 -0.69
N GLY A 87 -23.20 1.88 0.17
CA GLY A 87 -23.53 2.06 1.59
C GLY A 87 -23.03 0.94 2.51
N GLY A 88 -22.24 -0.01 2.01
CA GLY A 88 -21.67 -1.08 2.80
C GLY A 88 -20.78 -2.03 2.02
N LEU A 89 -20.05 -2.86 2.77
CA LEU A 89 -19.15 -3.89 2.24
C LEU A 89 -19.44 -5.22 2.94
N GLN A 90 -19.34 -6.30 2.18
CA GLN A 90 -19.33 -7.66 2.71
C GLN A 90 -17.92 -8.26 2.61
N LEU A 91 -17.37 -8.67 3.75
CA LEU A 91 -16.10 -9.41 3.88
C LEU A 91 -16.40 -10.84 4.32
N GLY A 92 -16.60 -11.73 3.35
CA GLY A 92 -17.05 -13.10 3.62
C GLY A 92 -18.40 -13.10 4.34
N ASN A 93 -18.43 -13.58 5.58
CA ASN A 93 -19.65 -13.63 6.41
C ASN A 93 -19.91 -12.33 7.20
N LEU A 94 -19.00 -11.35 7.17
CA LEU A 94 -19.12 -10.08 7.89
C LEU A 94 -19.68 -9.00 6.95
N SER A 95 -20.71 -8.28 7.39
CA SER A 95 -21.20 -7.09 6.68
C SER A 95 -20.94 -5.83 7.51
N ILE A 96 -20.43 -4.78 6.87
CA ILE A 96 -20.11 -3.50 7.47
C ILE A 96 -20.88 -2.41 6.71
N ASN A 97 -21.78 -1.71 7.40
CA ASN A 97 -22.65 -0.70 6.83
C ASN A 97 -22.41 0.64 7.54
N VAL A 98 -21.42 1.39 7.07
CA VAL A 98 -21.03 2.69 7.64
C VAL A 98 -20.71 3.70 6.55
N LYS A 99 -20.85 4.99 6.87
CA LYS A 99 -20.47 6.10 6.00
C LYS A 99 -19.23 6.80 6.55
N PRO A 100 -18.25 7.16 5.70
CA PRO A 100 -17.10 7.90 6.15
C PRO A 100 -17.46 9.35 6.50
N HIS A 101 -16.76 9.86 7.51
CA HIS A 101 -16.66 11.29 7.81
C HIS A 101 -15.50 11.94 7.07
N VAL A 102 -14.48 11.14 6.74
CA VAL A 102 -13.25 11.56 6.06
C VAL A 102 -12.91 10.55 4.98
N PHE A 103 -12.58 11.03 3.79
CA PHE A 103 -12.14 10.22 2.66
C PHE A 103 -10.73 10.64 2.20
N ILE A 104 -9.79 9.70 2.20
CA ILE A 104 -8.39 9.90 1.81
C ILE A 104 -8.11 9.03 0.59
N SER A 105 -7.69 9.66 -0.50
CA SER A 105 -7.42 8.97 -1.77
C SER A 105 -6.58 9.86 -2.71
N PRO A 106 -6.05 9.33 -3.82
CA PRO A 106 -5.47 10.16 -4.87
C PRO A 106 -6.47 11.19 -5.42
N PRO A 107 -6.02 12.41 -5.80
CA PRO A 107 -6.90 13.48 -6.27
C PRO A 107 -7.90 13.05 -7.35
N ASN A 108 -7.43 12.31 -8.36
CA ASN A 108 -8.28 11.86 -9.47
C ASN A 108 -9.42 10.92 -9.05
N ILE A 109 -9.32 10.24 -7.90
CA ILE A 109 -10.41 9.44 -7.34
C ILE A 109 -11.42 10.36 -6.65
N LEU A 110 -10.94 11.33 -5.87
CA LEU A 110 -11.79 12.29 -5.16
C LEU A 110 -12.53 13.23 -6.13
N ASP A 111 -11.88 13.67 -7.21
CA ASP A 111 -12.52 14.39 -8.31
C ASP A 111 -13.72 13.62 -8.88
N GLY A 112 -13.58 12.31 -9.04
CA GLY A 112 -14.67 11.42 -9.46
C GLY A 112 -15.83 11.44 -8.46
N LEU A 113 -15.55 11.36 -7.16
CA LEU A 113 -16.56 11.41 -6.11
C LEU A 113 -17.26 12.77 -6.02
N ILE A 114 -16.54 13.88 -6.27
CA ILE A 114 -17.12 15.23 -6.36
C ILE A 114 -18.09 15.30 -7.54
N ASN A 115 -17.66 14.86 -8.73
CA ASN A 115 -18.49 14.88 -9.94
C ASN A 115 -19.76 14.04 -9.80
N GLU A 116 -19.70 12.98 -8.99
CA GLU A 116 -20.85 12.12 -8.67
C GLU A 116 -21.70 12.62 -7.49
N GLY A 117 -21.30 13.72 -6.82
CA GLY A 117 -22.05 14.34 -5.73
C GLY A 117 -21.92 13.64 -4.37
N PHE A 118 -20.91 12.78 -4.18
CA PHE A 118 -20.65 12.14 -2.89
C PHE A 118 -19.89 13.03 -1.90
N MET A 119 -19.17 14.04 -2.38
CA MET A 119 -18.41 14.99 -1.59
C MET A 119 -18.32 16.34 -2.31
N SER A 120 -17.92 17.41 -1.61
CA SER A 120 -17.90 18.78 -2.16
C SER A 120 -16.52 19.26 -2.58
N GLU A 121 -15.47 18.90 -1.84
CA GLU A 121 -14.11 19.39 -2.08
C GLU A 121 -13.07 18.43 -1.50
N HIS A 122 -11.82 18.57 -1.93
CA HIS A 122 -10.68 17.91 -1.30
C HIS A 122 -9.45 18.82 -1.30
N ILE A 123 -8.53 18.58 -0.37
CA ILE A 123 -7.26 19.30 -0.28
C ILE A 123 -6.07 18.32 -0.33
N PRO A 124 -5.03 18.58 -1.14
CA PRO A 124 -3.77 17.84 -1.06
C PRO A 124 -3.11 18.07 0.31
N PHE A 125 -2.62 17.00 0.93
CA PHE A 125 -1.92 17.08 2.22
C PHE A 125 -0.61 16.31 2.28
N ALA A 126 -0.36 15.40 1.33
CA ALA A 126 0.86 14.62 1.27
C ALA A 126 1.30 14.36 -0.16
N GLN A 127 2.62 14.18 -0.32
CA GLN A 127 3.24 13.73 -1.56
C GLN A 127 4.21 12.60 -1.21
N ASN A 128 4.19 11.52 -1.99
CA ASN A 128 5.15 10.43 -1.80
C ASN A 128 6.55 10.83 -2.28
N ARG A 129 7.56 10.05 -1.86
CA ARG A 129 8.97 10.24 -2.24
C ARG A 129 9.40 9.30 -3.35
N GLY A 130 8.51 9.06 -4.31
CA GLY A 130 8.73 8.17 -5.44
C GLY A 130 8.79 6.70 -5.05
N ASN A 131 9.25 5.89 -5.99
CA ASN A 131 9.33 4.45 -5.89
C ASN A 131 10.75 4.01 -5.51
N VAL A 132 10.82 2.88 -4.83
CA VAL A 132 12.05 2.18 -4.46
C VAL A 132 11.86 0.69 -4.72
N LEU A 133 12.94 -0.07 -4.60
CA LEU A 133 12.87 -1.52 -4.64
C LEU A 133 12.94 -2.08 -3.23
N LEU A 134 11.99 -2.94 -2.90
CA LEU A 134 12.01 -3.77 -1.70
C LEU A 134 12.66 -5.10 -2.07
N VAL A 135 13.63 -5.53 -1.27
CA VAL A 135 14.35 -6.80 -1.45
C VAL A 135 14.41 -7.57 -0.14
N LYS A 136 14.74 -8.85 -0.21
CA LYS A 136 14.99 -9.66 0.99
C LYS A 136 16.20 -9.12 1.77
N LYS A 137 16.19 -9.29 3.09
CA LYS A 137 17.29 -8.92 3.98
C LYS A 137 18.64 -9.42 3.46
N GLY A 138 19.64 -8.54 3.49
CA GLY A 138 20.98 -8.78 3.00
C GLY A 138 21.12 -8.71 1.47
N ASN A 139 20.01 -8.47 0.75
CA ASN A 139 19.97 -8.33 -0.71
C ASN A 139 20.74 -9.46 -1.44
N PRO A 140 20.28 -10.73 -1.34
CA PRO A 140 21.02 -11.90 -1.83
C PRO A 140 21.25 -11.93 -3.34
N LYS A 141 20.52 -11.11 -4.09
CA LYS A 141 20.67 -10.96 -5.54
C LYS A 141 21.52 -9.75 -5.95
N HIS A 142 22.07 -9.03 -4.97
CA HIS A 142 22.95 -7.86 -5.17
C HIS A 142 22.32 -6.77 -6.05
N ILE A 143 20.99 -6.58 -5.97
CA ILE A 143 20.25 -5.57 -6.72
C ILE A 143 20.61 -4.18 -6.16
N SER A 144 21.12 -3.31 -6.99
CA SER A 144 21.60 -1.98 -6.61
C SER A 144 20.89 -0.84 -7.37
N GLU A 145 20.33 -1.15 -8.53
CA GLU A 145 19.66 -0.16 -9.39
C GLU A 145 18.51 -0.76 -10.21
N ALA A 146 17.80 0.09 -10.97
CA ALA A 146 16.69 -0.34 -11.80
C ALA A 146 17.15 -1.26 -12.95
N ALA A 147 18.34 -1.03 -13.54
CA ALA A 147 18.87 -1.85 -14.62
C ALA A 147 19.10 -3.31 -14.22
N ASP A 148 19.41 -3.60 -12.95
CA ASP A 148 19.60 -4.97 -12.44
C ASP A 148 18.34 -5.83 -12.60
N ILE A 149 17.15 -5.20 -12.59
CA ILE A 149 15.87 -5.87 -12.84
C ILE A 149 15.82 -6.43 -14.26
N THR A 150 16.66 -6.00 -15.20
CA THR A 150 16.69 -6.55 -16.56
C THR A 150 17.26 -7.97 -16.63
N ASP A 151 18.02 -8.42 -15.63
CA ASP A 151 18.55 -9.79 -15.54
C ASP A 151 17.41 -10.83 -15.52
N GLU A 152 17.52 -11.85 -16.37
CA GLU A 152 16.52 -12.91 -16.51
C GLU A 152 16.37 -13.80 -15.26
N ASN A 153 17.34 -13.78 -14.35
CA ASN A 153 17.31 -14.52 -13.09
C ASN A 153 16.67 -13.74 -11.94
N ILE A 154 16.14 -12.54 -12.22
CA ILE A 154 15.44 -11.68 -11.27
C ILE A 154 13.94 -11.69 -11.57
N ARG A 155 13.16 -12.18 -10.61
CA ARG A 155 11.70 -12.13 -10.62
C ARG A 155 11.20 -10.89 -9.90
N LEU A 156 10.29 -10.17 -10.53
CA LEU A 156 9.76 -8.89 -10.07
C LEU A 156 8.31 -9.05 -9.60
N PHE A 157 7.94 -8.40 -8.49
CA PHE A 157 6.56 -8.22 -8.07
C PHE A 157 6.02 -6.83 -8.41
N MET A 158 4.80 -6.76 -8.93
CA MET A 158 4.10 -5.52 -9.29
C MET A 158 2.61 -5.57 -8.94
N SER A 159 1.98 -4.40 -8.79
CA SER A 159 0.53 -4.28 -8.66
C SER A 159 -0.20 -4.90 -9.85
N HIS A 160 -1.41 -5.38 -9.65
CA HIS A 160 -2.22 -5.89 -10.76
C HIS A 160 -2.59 -4.77 -11.75
N PRO A 161 -2.43 -4.97 -13.08
CA PRO A 161 -2.78 -3.97 -14.09
C PRO A 161 -4.24 -3.54 -14.04
N ASP A 162 -5.18 -4.48 -13.84
CA ASP A 162 -6.62 -4.16 -13.84
C ASP A 162 -7.19 -3.72 -12.49
N ARG A 163 -6.70 -4.28 -11.38
CA ARG A 163 -7.28 -4.08 -10.03
C ARG A 163 -6.65 -2.91 -9.30
N GLU A 164 -5.39 -2.59 -9.62
CA GLU A 164 -4.58 -1.56 -8.96
C GLU A 164 -3.89 -0.64 -9.99
N LYS A 165 -4.69 -0.16 -10.96
CA LYS A 165 -4.23 0.64 -12.12
C LYS A 165 -3.29 1.80 -11.78
N ALA A 166 -3.60 2.55 -10.72
CA ALA A 166 -2.80 3.71 -10.33
C ALA A 166 -1.37 3.32 -9.92
N SER A 167 -1.22 2.36 -9.00
CA SER A 167 0.09 1.90 -8.56
C SER A 167 0.81 1.11 -9.65
N TYR A 168 0.09 0.25 -10.40
CA TYR A 168 0.67 -0.42 -11.58
C TYR A 168 1.28 0.57 -12.57
N SER A 169 0.54 1.62 -12.94
CA SER A 169 1.02 2.61 -13.91
C SER A 169 2.22 3.38 -13.38
N ALA A 170 2.21 3.79 -12.10
CA ALA A 170 3.35 4.46 -11.47
C ALA A 170 4.60 3.59 -11.48
N TYR A 171 4.47 2.32 -11.10
CA TYR A 171 5.57 1.36 -11.06
C TYR A 171 6.10 1.01 -12.45
N TYR A 172 5.21 0.69 -13.39
CA TYR A 172 5.57 0.35 -14.76
C TYR A 172 6.32 1.52 -15.43
N ASN A 173 5.78 2.74 -15.32
CA ASN A 173 6.38 3.91 -15.96
C ASN A 173 7.71 4.30 -15.31
N THR A 174 7.84 4.16 -13.98
CA THR A 174 9.12 4.37 -13.29
C THR A 174 10.18 3.39 -13.78
N LEU A 175 9.88 2.09 -13.76
CA LEU A 175 10.83 1.08 -14.22
C LEU A 175 11.20 1.27 -15.69
N LYS A 176 10.22 1.57 -16.55
CA LYS A 176 10.46 1.85 -17.96
C LYS A 176 11.37 3.05 -18.16
N ALA A 177 11.14 4.15 -17.45
CA ALA A 177 11.95 5.35 -17.58
C ALA A 177 13.39 5.11 -17.12
N LEU A 178 13.57 4.60 -15.89
CA LEU A 178 14.89 4.41 -15.30
C LEU A 178 15.75 3.38 -16.05
N VAL A 179 15.15 2.30 -16.54
CA VAL A 179 15.88 1.31 -17.35
C VAL A 179 16.18 1.86 -18.74
N SER A 180 15.29 2.64 -19.37
CA SER A 180 15.55 3.21 -20.70
C SER A 180 16.66 4.28 -20.70
N GLU A 181 16.88 4.95 -19.56
CA GLU A 181 18.00 5.87 -19.39
C GLU A 181 19.34 5.14 -19.23
N GLN A 182 19.32 3.96 -18.60
CA GLN A 182 20.52 3.18 -18.28
C GLN A 182 20.84 2.09 -19.32
N ASN A 183 19.87 1.69 -20.14
CA ASN A 183 19.94 0.57 -21.06
C ASN A 183 19.09 0.83 -22.33
N THR A 184 19.41 0.19 -23.45
CA THR A 184 18.68 0.37 -24.72
C THR A 184 17.42 -0.50 -24.82
N ASN A 185 17.21 -1.43 -23.88
CA ASN A 185 16.10 -2.39 -23.90
C ASN A 185 14.78 -1.78 -23.38
N LYS A 186 14.11 -0.98 -24.23
CA LYS A 186 12.83 -0.34 -23.92
C LYS A 186 11.67 -1.31 -23.67
N ASP A 187 11.80 -2.55 -24.13
CA ASP A 187 10.76 -3.59 -24.04
C ASP A 187 11.02 -4.61 -22.92
N PHE A 188 12.03 -4.38 -22.06
CA PHE A 188 12.43 -5.36 -21.05
C PHE A 188 11.27 -5.80 -20.17
N LEU A 189 10.40 -4.88 -19.74
CA LEU A 189 9.32 -5.19 -18.81
C LEU A 189 8.24 -6.03 -19.47
N GLN A 190 7.89 -5.74 -20.74
CA GLN A 190 6.99 -6.58 -21.53
C GLN A 190 7.58 -7.97 -21.77
N ASN A 191 8.88 -8.04 -22.07
CA ASN A 191 9.59 -9.31 -22.23
C ASN A 191 9.60 -10.14 -20.93
N LYS A 192 9.75 -9.50 -19.76
CA LYS A 192 9.65 -10.19 -18.46
C LYS A 192 8.25 -10.71 -18.19
N ILE A 193 7.23 -9.89 -18.48
CA ILE A 193 5.82 -10.28 -18.33
C ILE A 193 5.52 -11.50 -19.20
N SER A 194 5.89 -11.48 -20.48
CA SER A 194 5.63 -12.59 -21.42
C SER A 194 6.36 -13.87 -21.06
N ARG A 195 7.51 -13.77 -20.37
CA ARG A 195 8.27 -14.91 -19.83
C ARG A 195 7.78 -15.41 -18.47
N GLY A 196 6.76 -14.77 -17.88
CA GLY A 196 6.27 -15.12 -16.55
C GLY A 196 7.22 -14.75 -15.41
N GLN A 197 8.11 -13.79 -15.63
CA GLN A 197 9.11 -13.31 -14.65
C GLN A 197 8.57 -12.13 -13.80
N VAL A 198 7.34 -11.70 -14.07
CA VAL A 198 6.62 -10.72 -13.25
C VAL A 198 5.45 -11.40 -12.58
N VAL A 199 5.41 -11.33 -11.25
CA VAL A 199 4.27 -11.76 -10.44
C VAL A 199 3.44 -10.53 -10.12
N PHE A 200 2.14 -10.60 -10.43
CA PHE A 200 1.21 -9.55 -10.07
C PHE A 200 0.54 -9.86 -8.73
N GLY A 201 0.35 -8.84 -7.90
CA GLY A 201 -0.57 -8.95 -6.76
C GLY A 201 -1.97 -9.29 -7.23
N GLU A 202 -2.76 -9.93 -6.37
CA GLU A 202 -4.13 -10.27 -6.70
C GLU A 202 -5.11 -9.19 -6.24
N TYR A 203 -4.96 -8.62 -5.05
CA TYR A 203 -5.99 -7.73 -4.49
C TYR A 203 -5.46 -6.55 -3.70
N ILE A 204 -4.36 -6.70 -2.97
CA ILE A 204 -3.84 -5.72 -2.02
C ILE A 204 -2.32 -5.70 -2.11
N HIS A 205 -1.76 -5.02 -3.13
CA HIS A 205 -0.32 -4.97 -3.41
C HIS A 205 0.55 -4.74 -2.18
N HIS A 206 0.15 -3.82 -1.30
CA HIS A 206 0.95 -3.46 -0.12
C HIS A 206 0.95 -4.54 0.98
N ARG A 207 0.07 -5.54 0.92
CA ARG A 207 0.14 -6.73 1.78
C ARG A 207 0.84 -7.89 1.06
N GLU A 208 0.63 -8.00 -0.24
CA GLU A 208 1.12 -9.12 -1.05
C GLU A 208 2.60 -8.98 -1.46
N ALA A 209 3.07 -7.78 -1.76
CA ALA A 209 4.47 -7.53 -2.15
C ALA A 209 5.51 -8.01 -1.12
N PRO A 210 5.43 -7.60 0.17
CA PRO A 210 6.38 -8.10 1.17
C PRO A 210 6.22 -9.61 1.40
N GLN A 211 4.99 -10.15 1.36
CA GLN A 211 4.75 -11.59 1.51
C GLN A 211 5.40 -12.39 0.37
N ALA A 212 5.28 -11.92 -0.88
CA ALA A 212 5.86 -12.58 -2.04
C ALA A 212 7.40 -12.63 -1.99
N ILE A 213 8.05 -11.60 -1.44
CA ILE A 213 9.49 -11.63 -1.16
C ILE A 213 9.81 -12.60 -0.02
N ALA A 214 9.04 -12.57 1.07
CA ALA A 214 9.26 -13.43 2.23
C ALA A 214 9.15 -14.93 1.86
N ASP A 215 8.19 -15.27 1.00
CA ASP A 215 7.97 -16.61 0.46
C ASP A 215 9.02 -17.03 -0.58
N GLY A 216 9.87 -16.10 -1.03
CA GLY A 216 10.83 -16.33 -2.10
C GLY A 216 10.18 -16.55 -3.47
N LEU A 217 8.94 -16.08 -3.66
CA LEU A 217 8.23 -16.12 -4.93
C LEU A 217 8.81 -15.12 -5.93
N VAL A 218 9.32 -14.00 -5.44
CA VAL A 218 10.02 -12.98 -6.20
C VAL A 218 11.33 -12.59 -5.50
N ASP A 219 12.21 -11.93 -6.25
CA ASP A 219 13.50 -11.45 -5.74
C ASP A 219 13.43 -9.98 -5.33
N VAL A 220 12.52 -9.23 -5.97
CA VAL A 220 12.34 -7.80 -5.78
C VAL A 220 10.89 -7.39 -5.99
N ALA A 221 10.42 -6.41 -5.23
CA ALA A 221 9.14 -5.73 -5.48
C ALA A 221 9.38 -4.23 -5.65
N ILE A 222 8.70 -3.61 -6.61
CA ILE A 222 8.64 -2.14 -6.66
C ILE A 222 7.45 -1.65 -5.83
N VAL A 223 7.73 -0.66 -4.98
CA VAL A 223 6.75 -0.05 -4.07
C VAL A 223 7.06 1.44 -3.90
N PHE A 224 6.07 2.23 -3.48
CA PHE A 224 6.35 3.58 -3.00
C PHE A 224 7.26 3.55 -1.76
N PHE A 225 8.11 4.58 -1.62
CA PHE A 225 9.09 4.67 -0.53
C PHE A 225 8.48 4.48 0.87
N HIS A 226 7.33 5.11 1.15
CA HIS A 226 6.69 5.02 2.46
C HIS A 226 6.23 3.59 2.80
N LEU A 227 5.86 2.78 1.81
CA LEU A 227 5.54 1.37 1.99
C LEU A 227 6.80 0.56 2.34
N ALA A 228 7.88 0.74 1.57
CA ALA A 228 9.15 0.09 1.86
C ALA A 228 9.69 0.44 3.26
N LEU A 229 9.63 1.74 3.61
CA LEU A 229 10.02 2.24 4.93
C LEU A 229 9.20 1.59 6.05
N ARG A 230 7.91 1.35 5.81
CA ARG A 230 7.08 0.60 6.75
C ARG A 230 7.60 -0.81 6.94
N TYR A 231 7.79 -1.56 5.85
CA TYR A 231 8.15 -2.98 5.93
C TYR A 231 9.47 -3.20 6.65
N VAL A 232 10.48 -2.35 6.41
CA VAL A 232 11.75 -2.47 7.14
C VAL A 232 11.65 -2.07 8.62
N ARG A 233 10.62 -1.31 9.02
CA ARG A 233 10.37 -0.97 10.43
C ARG A 233 9.64 -2.08 11.18
N ILE A 234 8.66 -2.71 10.53
CA ILE A 234 7.81 -3.74 11.17
C ILE A 234 8.36 -5.16 10.96
N PHE A 235 9.19 -5.37 9.94
CA PHE A 235 9.85 -6.64 9.61
C PHE A 235 11.36 -6.41 9.35
N PRO A 236 12.11 -5.89 10.33
CA PRO A 236 13.50 -5.43 10.14
C PRO A 236 14.47 -6.54 9.73
N ASP A 237 14.14 -7.79 10.04
CA ASP A 237 14.94 -8.98 9.74
C ASP A 237 14.60 -9.60 8.39
N ASN A 238 13.54 -9.13 7.72
CA ASN A 238 13.03 -9.74 6.49
C ASN A 238 13.39 -8.95 5.23
N PHE A 239 13.52 -7.63 5.33
CA PHE A 239 13.62 -6.76 4.16
C PHE A 239 14.71 -5.70 4.27
N ASP A 240 15.21 -5.28 3.10
CA ASP A 240 16.00 -4.06 2.91
C ASP A 240 15.42 -3.24 1.74
N ILE A 241 15.88 -1.98 1.62
CA ILE A 241 15.45 -1.04 0.57
C ILE A 241 16.63 -0.74 -0.35
N VAL A 242 16.39 -0.79 -1.66
CA VAL A 242 17.29 -0.25 -2.67
C VAL A 242 16.66 1.05 -3.21
N PRO A 243 17.30 2.22 -2.98
CA PRO A 243 16.75 3.49 -3.39
C PRO A 243 16.88 3.67 -4.91
N LEU A 244 15.84 4.19 -5.56
CA LEU A 244 15.90 4.61 -6.97
C LEU A 244 16.23 6.10 -7.06
N GLY A 245 17.38 6.43 -6.49
CA GLY A 245 17.93 7.78 -6.34
C GLY A 245 18.09 8.25 -4.89
N GLY A 246 19.11 9.06 -4.64
CA GLY A 246 19.49 9.49 -3.29
C GLY A 246 19.98 8.33 -2.42
N SER A 247 19.51 8.27 -1.17
CA SER A 247 19.83 7.20 -0.21
C SER A 247 18.56 6.64 0.43
N VAL A 248 18.65 5.51 1.14
CA VAL A 248 17.51 4.93 1.88
C VAL A 248 16.91 5.91 2.90
N ASN A 249 17.75 6.70 3.59
CA ASN A 249 17.30 7.65 4.61
C ASN A 249 16.82 8.99 4.01
N ALA A 250 17.32 9.33 2.83
CA ALA A 250 16.98 10.54 2.10
C ALA A 250 16.83 10.20 0.61
N PRO A 251 15.70 9.56 0.22
CA PRO A 251 15.47 9.22 -1.17
C PRO A 251 15.26 10.51 -1.98
N ILE A 252 15.91 10.57 -3.14
CA ILE A 252 15.76 11.66 -4.10
C ILE A 252 15.38 10.98 -5.41
N PRO A 253 14.09 10.98 -5.79
CA PRO A 253 13.63 10.29 -6.98
C PRO A 253 14.43 10.71 -8.22
N LEU A 254 15.00 9.73 -8.93
CA LEU A 254 15.62 9.97 -10.24
C LEU A 254 14.59 10.52 -11.25
N PRO A 255 15.03 11.23 -12.30
CA PRO A 255 14.16 11.61 -13.41
C PRO A 255 13.33 10.41 -13.93
N GLY A 256 12.03 10.61 -14.13
CA GLY A 256 11.11 9.54 -14.55
C GLY A 256 10.61 8.62 -13.43
N ASN A 257 11.12 8.73 -12.20
CA ASN A 257 10.54 8.08 -11.03
C ASN A 257 9.26 8.80 -10.61
N ILE A 258 8.12 8.13 -10.74
CA ILE A 258 6.79 8.72 -10.57
C ILE A 258 6.54 9.05 -9.09
N VAL A 259 6.25 10.33 -8.83
CA VAL A 259 5.72 10.83 -7.56
C VAL A 259 4.22 11.09 -7.67
N GLY A 260 3.51 10.90 -6.56
CA GLY A 260 2.06 11.05 -6.50
C GLY A 260 1.63 11.83 -5.26
N GLU A 261 0.53 12.57 -5.41
CA GLU A 261 -0.10 13.32 -4.33
C GLU A 261 -1.26 12.56 -3.71
N THR A 262 -1.60 12.94 -2.49
CA THR A 262 -2.73 12.38 -1.73
C THR A 262 -3.52 13.52 -1.15
N SER A 263 -4.83 13.40 -1.30
CA SER A 263 -5.80 14.38 -0.87
C SER A 263 -6.73 13.79 0.17
N ILE A 264 -7.34 14.70 0.93
CA ILE A 264 -8.34 14.42 1.95
C ILE A 264 -9.56 15.29 1.67
N GLY A 265 -10.76 14.74 1.87
CA GLY A 265 -12.03 15.47 1.84
C GLY A 265 -13.14 14.74 2.57
#